data_AF-A0A399R8X2-F1
#
_entry.id   AF-A0A399R8X2-F1
#
_cell.length_a   1.000
_cell.length_b   1.000
_cell.length_c   1.000
_cell.angle_alpha   90.00
_cell.angle_beta   90.00
_cell.angle_gamma   90.00
#
_symmetry.space_group_name_H-M   'P 1'
#
loop_
_entity.id
_entity.type
_entity.pdbx_description
1 polymer ?
#
loop_
_entity_poly.entity_id
_entity_poly.type
_entity_poly.pdbx_seq_one_letter_code
_entity_poly.pdbx_strand_id
1 'polypeptide(L)'
;MARHHGGFACSIYDCSAVRLPANPENVPAFAFPIRWADGLAVSQSATDGTWTWAGHAGKGMQRSLLMRLNLVLLSRFLLAVCAIIIPISAWLFAPVDTVILSCLFGWVLLALAVIDFRSLLLPDPLTLAAALLGALMVATTRPNDWLEHLIGGVAGYLVLFLVETVYLRLRGRDGLGRGDAKLLGAIGLWVGWTRLPDVLLLASLTGLLAALTANRLLKKELSASTPVAFGPWLALAGWISWLAGPLLVPSV
;
A
#
# COMPACT_ATOMS: atom_id res chain seq x y z
N MET A 1 13.58 2.43 -60.84
CA MET A 1 13.32 3.76 -60.22
C MET A 1 12.38 3.53 -59.05
N ALA A 2 12.69 4.13 -57.89
CA ALA A 2 11.89 4.25 -56.65
C ALA A 2 11.80 3.05 -55.67
N ARG A 3 12.01 3.42 -54.39
CA ARG A 3 12.10 2.66 -53.14
C ARG A 3 10.70 2.40 -52.57
N HIS A 4 10.53 1.39 -51.72
CA HIS A 4 9.58 1.50 -50.59
C HIS A 4 10.10 0.80 -49.34
N HIS A 5 9.83 1.47 -48.23
CA HIS A 5 10.47 1.38 -46.93
C HIS A 5 10.04 0.16 -46.10
N GLY A 6 10.99 -0.37 -45.33
CA GLY A 6 10.73 -1.23 -44.19
C GLY A 6 10.14 -0.46 -43.01
N GLY A 7 9.29 -1.16 -42.26
CA GLY A 7 8.81 -0.75 -40.96
C GLY A 7 8.41 -1.99 -40.16
N PHE A 8 9.39 -2.65 -39.54
CA PHE A 8 9.12 -3.66 -38.53
C PHE A 8 9.12 -2.97 -37.16
N ALA A 9 7.92 -2.63 -36.69
CA ALA A 9 7.69 -2.26 -35.30
C ALA A 9 7.77 -3.52 -34.44
N CYS A 10 8.78 -3.63 -33.59
CA CYS A 10 8.87 -4.69 -32.59
C CYS A 10 8.22 -4.20 -31.30
N SER A 11 7.08 -4.79 -30.94
CA SER A 11 6.38 -4.57 -29.67
C SER A 11 7.11 -5.32 -28.55
N ILE A 12 7.32 -4.63 -27.43
CA ILE A 12 8.25 -4.99 -26.32
C ILE A 12 7.85 -6.24 -25.51
N TYR A 13 6.74 -6.93 -25.82
CA TYR A 13 6.21 -7.99 -24.94
C TYR A 13 5.96 -9.35 -25.57
N ASP A 14 6.36 -9.59 -26.83
CA ASP A 14 6.23 -10.92 -27.41
C ASP A 14 7.42 -11.28 -28.31
N CYS A 15 8.45 -11.86 -27.71
CA CYS A 15 9.58 -12.47 -28.42
C CYS A 15 9.46 -14.00 -28.44
N SER A 16 8.25 -14.57 -28.41
CA SER A 16 8.06 -16.01 -28.65
C SER A 16 7.99 -16.36 -30.14
N ALA A 17 8.04 -15.36 -31.03
CA ALA A 17 7.88 -15.53 -32.47
C ALA A 17 9.12 -15.13 -33.29
N VAL A 18 10.33 -15.59 -32.93
CA VAL A 18 11.38 -15.76 -33.94
C VAL A 18 11.21 -17.17 -34.52
N ARG A 19 10.38 -17.28 -35.54
CA ARG A 19 10.20 -18.54 -36.28
C ARG A 19 11.44 -18.73 -37.14
N LEU A 20 12.29 -19.71 -36.80
CA LEU A 20 13.44 -20.11 -37.61
C LEU A 20 12.97 -20.50 -39.02
N PRO A 21 13.68 -20.12 -40.09
CA PRO A 21 13.35 -20.58 -41.44
C PRO A 21 13.48 -22.10 -41.53
N ALA A 22 12.50 -22.75 -42.15
CA ALA A 22 12.33 -24.20 -42.19
C ALA A 22 13.32 -24.95 -43.12
N ASN A 23 14.41 -24.32 -43.56
CA ASN A 23 15.38 -24.93 -44.48
C ASN A 23 16.84 -24.64 -44.03
N PRO A 24 17.61 -25.65 -43.62
CA PRO A 24 18.95 -25.49 -43.03
C PRO A 24 20.05 -25.06 -44.02
N GLU A 25 19.81 -25.02 -45.33
CA GLU A 25 20.86 -24.71 -46.32
C GLU A 25 21.02 -23.22 -46.64
N ASN A 26 20.13 -22.35 -46.14
CA ASN A 26 20.14 -20.91 -46.44
C ASN A 26 20.38 -20.03 -45.20
N VAL A 27 21.19 -20.50 -44.27
CA VAL A 27 21.66 -19.71 -43.12
C VAL A 27 22.91 -18.93 -43.55
N PRO A 28 22.88 -17.59 -43.66
CA PRO A 28 24.12 -16.84 -43.81
C PRO A 28 25.01 -17.11 -42.58
N ALA A 29 26.32 -17.29 -42.79
CA ALA A 29 27.31 -17.74 -41.80
C ALA A 29 27.58 -16.78 -40.61
N PHE A 30 26.59 -15.98 -40.21
CA PHE A 30 26.65 -14.99 -39.13
C PHE A 30 25.59 -15.29 -38.07
N ALA A 31 25.64 -16.47 -37.47
CA ALA A 31 24.93 -16.75 -36.23
C ALA A 31 25.86 -16.43 -35.05
N PHE A 32 25.82 -15.19 -34.55
CA PHE A 32 26.55 -14.82 -33.35
C PHE A 32 25.80 -15.32 -32.10
N PRO A 33 26.49 -15.95 -31.13
CA PRO A 33 25.87 -16.32 -29.86
C PRO A 33 25.60 -15.06 -29.03
N ILE A 34 24.33 -14.65 -28.96
CA ILE A 34 23.88 -13.63 -27.99
C ILE A 34 23.72 -14.32 -26.64
N ARG A 35 24.51 -13.92 -25.65
CA ARG A 35 24.36 -14.37 -24.25
C ARG A 35 23.76 -13.24 -23.44
N TRP A 36 22.69 -13.52 -22.70
CA TRP A 36 22.04 -12.57 -21.82
C TRP A 36 22.67 -12.66 -20.42
N ALA A 37 23.29 -11.58 -19.97
CA ALA A 37 23.77 -11.42 -18.60
C ALA A 37 23.08 -10.19 -18.00
N ASP A 38 22.40 -10.37 -16.88
CA ASP A 38 21.69 -9.29 -16.14
C ASP A 38 20.78 -8.40 -17.00
N GLY A 39 20.10 -8.99 -17.99
CA GLY A 39 19.15 -8.29 -18.85
C GLY A 39 19.77 -7.41 -19.93
N LEU A 40 21.07 -7.48 -20.16
CA LEU A 40 21.77 -6.75 -21.22
C LEU A 40 22.28 -7.71 -22.31
N ALA A 41 22.08 -7.33 -23.57
CA ALA A 41 22.63 -8.04 -24.71
C ALA A 41 24.10 -7.66 -24.89
N VAL A 42 24.99 -8.64 -24.90
CA VAL A 42 26.42 -8.43 -25.18
C VAL A 42 26.74 -9.12 -26.51
N SER A 43 27.34 -8.38 -27.45
CA SER A 43 27.78 -8.94 -28.74
C SER A 43 29.30 -9.09 -28.74
N GLN A 44 29.80 -10.19 -29.30
CA GLN A 44 31.23 -10.44 -29.38
C GLN A 44 31.80 -9.84 -30.67
N SER A 45 32.90 -9.08 -30.57
CA SER A 45 33.59 -8.53 -31.74
C SER A 45 34.27 -9.64 -32.53
N ALA A 46 34.01 -9.69 -33.83
CA ALA A 46 34.53 -10.71 -34.73
C ALA A 46 36.05 -10.58 -35.03
N THR A 47 36.68 -9.45 -34.68
CA THR A 47 38.11 -9.21 -34.98
C THR A 47 39.04 -9.64 -33.86
N ASP A 48 38.63 -9.47 -32.59
CA ASP A 48 39.55 -9.60 -31.44
C ASP A 48 38.99 -10.49 -30.31
N GLY A 49 37.81 -11.09 -30.50
CA GLY A 49 37.14 -11.91 -29.47
C GLY A 49 36.68 -11.13 -28.23
N THR A 50 36.87 -9.81 -28.21
CA THR A 50 36.48 -8.91 -27.13
C THR A 50 34.97 -8.71 -27.10
N TRP A 51 34.40 -8.78 -25.90
CA TRP A 51 32.99 -8.50 -25.69
C TRP A 51 32.77 -6.99 -25.70
N THR A 52 31.94 -6.50 -26.62
CA THR A 52 31.56 -5.09 -26.68
C THR A 52 30.08 -4.96 -26.35
N TRP A 53 29.76 -3.96 -25.54
CA TRP A 53 28.39 -3.68 -25.14
C TRP A 53 27.56 -3.28 -26.37
N ALA A 54 26.61 -4.12 -26.74
CA ALA A 54 25.73 -3.86 -27.87
C ALA A 54 24.68 -2.82 -27.46
N GLY A 55 24.88 -1.58 -27.90
CA GLY A 55 23.79 -0.65 -28.11
C GLY A 55 23.41 0.21 -26.89
N HIS A 56 23.50 1.51 -27.12
CA HIS A 56 22.92 2.62 -26.38
C HIS A 56 21.84 2.25 -25.35
N ALA A 57 22.19 2.43 -24.07
CA ALA A 57 21.21 2.66 -23.02
C ALA A 57 20.41 3.93 -23.37
N GLY A 58 19.28 3.74 -24.04
CA GLY A 58 18.43 4.82 -24.52
C GLY A 58 18.01 5.73 -23.36
N LYS A 59 17.94 7.04 -23.61
CA LYS A 59 17.47 8.08 -22.67
C LYS A 59 16.14 7.72 -21.96
N GLY A 60 15.33 6.83 -22.52
CA GLY A 60 14.13 6.27 -21.90
C GLY A 60 14.38 5.35 -20.71
N MET A 61 15.43 4.52 -20.74
CA MET A 61 15.78 3.60 -19.63
C MET A 61 16.33 4.37 -18.43
N GLN A 62 17.15 5.40 -18.66
CA GLN A 62 17.58 6.34 -17.62
C GLN A 62 16.39 7.08 -16.99
N ARG A 63 15.40 7.53 -17.78
CA ARG A 63 14.20 8.21 -17.25
C ARG A 63 13.35 7.29 -16.38
N SER A 64 13.18 6.01 -16.72
CA SER A 64 12.45 5.05 -15.87
C SER A 64 13.18 4.71 -14.58
N LEU A 65 14.51 4.59 -14.61
CA LEU A 65 15.34 4.33 -13.42
C LEU A 65 15.35 5.54 -12.47
N LEU A 66 15.51 6.76 -13.00
CA LEU A 66 15.45 8.00 -12.24
C LEU A 66 14.05 8.21 -11.62
N MET A 67 12.97 7.90 -12.34
CA MET A 67 11.61 7.97 -11.79
C MET A 67 11.40 6.97 -10.64
N ARG A 68 11.85 5.71 -10.80
CA ARG A 68 11.74 4.70 -9.74
C ARG A 68 12.58 5.09 -8.51
N LEU A 69 13.79 5.60 -8.72
CA LEU A 69 14.66 6.04 -7.64
C LEU A 69 14.05 7.23 -6.87
N ASN A 70 13.56 8.25 -7.57
CA ASN A 70 12.90 9.40 -6.96
C ASN A 70 11.63 9.00 -6.20
N LEU A 71 10.85 8.05 -6.73
CA LEU A 71 9.63 7.59 -6.07
C LEU A 71 9.93 6.82 -4.77
N VAL A 72 10.97 5.97 -4.77
CA VAL A 72 11.42 5.27 -3.55
C VAL A 72 11.93 6.27 -2.51
N LEU A 73 12.77 7.22 -2.91
CA LEU A 73 13.29 8.26 -2.01
C LEU A 73 12.16 9.11 -1.44
N LEU A 74 11.22 9.55 -2.27
CA LEU A 74 10.04 10.31 -1.84
C LEU A 74 9.20 9.52 -0.83
N SER A 75 8.93 8.24 -1.10
CA SER A 75 8.17 7.40 -0.17
C SER A 75 8.86 7.26 1.19
N ARG A 76 10.19 7.06 1.22
CA ARG A 76 10.95 6.94 2.46
C ARG A 76 11.00 8.25 3.24
N PHE A 77 11.11 9.37 2.52
CA PHE A 77 11.05 10.70 3.12
C PHE A 77 9.70 10.95 3.78
N LEU A 78 8.59 10.67 3.09
CA LEU A 78 7.24 10.82 3.63
C LEU A 78 7.04 9.97 4.89
N LEU A 79 7.54 8.73 4.91
CA LEU A 79 7.47 7.87 6.09
C LEU A 79 8.26 8.41 7.27
N ALA A 80 9.45 8.95 7.03
CA ALA A 80 10.25 9.57 8.09
C ALA A 80 9.54 10.80 8.68
N VAL A 81 8.92 11.62 7.83
CA VAL A 81 8.12 12.77 8.27
C VAL A 81 6.94 12.31 9.13
N CYS A 82 6.17 11.31 8.68
CA CYS A 82 5.07 10.76 9.48
C CYS A 82 5.54 10.22 10.84
N ALA A 83 6.68 9.50 10.88
CA ALA A 83 7.24 8.96 12.10
C ALA A 83 7.62 10.04 13.14
N ILE A 84 8.01 11.23 12.67
CA ILE A 84 8.33 12.40 13.51
C ILE A 84 7.06 13.16 13.92
N ILE A 85 6.06 13.27 13.04
CA ILE A 85 4.79 13.95 13.36
C ILE A 85 4.02 13.22 14.47
N ILE A 86 4.11 11.89 14.55
CA ILE A 86 3.43 11.08 15.58
C ILE A 86 3.77 11.55 17.00
N PRO A 87 5.03 11.57 17.46
CA PRO A 87 5.34 12.02 18.81
C PRO A 87 5.03 13.50 19.05
N ILE A 88 5.17 14.36 18.03
CA ILE A 88 4.82 15.78 18.15
C ILE A 88 3.32 15.95 18.37
N SER A 89 2.48 15.28 17.58
CA SER A 89 1.03 15.34 17.71
C SER A 89 0.53 14.67 18.99
N ALA A 90 1.15 13.55 19.40
CA ALA A 90 0.86 12.93 20.71
C ALA A 90 1.20 13.88 21.86
N TRP A 91 2.33 14.57 21.81
CA TRP A 91 2.72 15.54 22.84
C TRP A 91 1.74 16.73 22.95
N LEU A 92 1.21 17.19 21.81
CA LEU A 92 0.33 18.36 21.77
C LEU A 92 -1.12 18.06 22.14
N PHE A 93 -1.62 16.86 21.82
CA PHE A 93 -3.05 16.56 21.89
C PHE A 93 -3.41 15.36 22.78
N ALA A 94 -2.49 14.43 23.04
CA ALA A 94 -2.81 13.26 23.88
C ALA A 94 -2.80 13.63 25.37
N PRO A 95 -3.61 12.96 26.21
CA PRO A 95 -3.50 13.05 27.66
C PRO A 95 -2.09 12.72 28.15
N VAL A 96 -1.57 13.52 29.09
CA VAL A 96 -0.16 13.51 29.54
C VAL A 96 0.29 12.12 30.02
N ASP A 97 -0.60 11.39 30.67
CA ASP A 97 -0.45 10.04 31.19
C ASP A 97 -0.38 8.95 30.08
N THR A 98 -0.87 9.26 28.88
CA THR A 98 -0.94 8.31 27.75
C THR A 98 0.04 8.62 26.62
N VAL A 99 0.89 9.65 26.73
CA VAL A 99 1.75 10.12 25.62
C VAL A 99 2.65 9.02 25.09
N ILE A 100 3.33 8.27 25.96
CA ILE A 100 4.26 7.21 25.55
C ILE A 100 3.51 6.10 24.81
N LEU A 101 2.37 5.66 25.36
CA LEU A 101 1.52 4.64 24.73
C LEU A 101 0.98 5.13 23.39
N SER A 102 0.58 6.40 23.30
CA SER A 102 0.12 7.04 22.06
C SER A 102 1.21 7.03 20.98
N CYS A 103 2.46 7.35 21.33
CA CYS A 103 3.58 7.26 20.38
C CYS A 103 3.76 5.84 19.85
N LEU A 104 3.75 4.83 20.73
CA LEU A 104 3.86 3.42 20.34
C LEU A 104 2.71 3.01 19.43
N PHE A 105 1.48 3.39 19.76
CA PHE A 105 0.30 3.13 18.95
C PHE A 105 0.40 3.78 17.57
N GLY A 106 0.76 5.05 17.50
CA GLY A 106 0.94 5.77 16.24
C GLY A 106 1.98 5.12 15.33
N TRP A 107 3.11 4.66 15.90
CA TRP A 107 4.12 3.93 15.11
C TRP A 107 3.64 2.57 14.64
N VAL A 108 2.87 1.83 15.46
CA VAL A 108 2.25 0.57 15.03
C VAL A 108 1.23 0.81 13.92
N LEU A 109 0.39 1.84 14.04
CA LEU A 109 -0.57 2.24 13.00
C LEU A 109 0.15 2.65 11.70
N LEU A 110 1.25 3.40 11.80
CA LEU A 110 2.06 3.76 10.63
C LEU A 110 2.66 2.52 9.96
N ALA A 111 3.18 1.57 10.75
CA ALA A 111 3.69 0.31 10.21
C ALA A 111 2.59 -0.50 9.52
N LEU A 112 1.41 -0.62 10.14
CA LEU A 112 0.25 -1.30 9.55
C LEU A 112 -0.21 -0.64 8.26
N ALA A 113 -0.30 0.69 8.21
CA ALA A 113 -0.67 1.44 7.01
C ALA A 113 0.31 1.21 5.85
N VAL A 114 1.62 1.18 6.13
CA VAL A 114 2.64 0.94 5.11
C VAL A 114 2.58 -0.48 4.57
N ILE A 115 2.36 -1.46 5.44
CA ILE A 115 2.25 -2.86 5.05
C ILE A 115 0.97 -3.07 4.24
N ASP A 116 -0.16 -2.52 4.68
CA ASP A 116 -1.42 -2.63 3.94
C ASP A 116 -1.34 -1.99 2.55
N PHE A 117 -0.73 -0.80 2.44
CA PHE A 117 -0.55 -0.13 1.15
C PHE A 117 0.32 -0.94 0.17
N ARG A 118 1.25 -1.77 0.66
CA ARG A 118 2.17 -2.57 -0.17
C ARG A 118 1.66 -3.95 -0.50
N SER A 119 1.08 -4.64 0.48
CA SER A 119 0.71 -6.06 0.37
C SER A 119 -0.78 -6.34 0.48
N LEU A 120 -1.62 -5.35 0.82
CA LEU A 120 -3.06 -5.54 1.08
C LEU A 120 -3.33 -6.63 2.12
N LEU A 121 -2.40 -6.79 3.06
CA LEU A 121 -2.41 -7.81 4.09
C LEU A 121 -2.02 -7.16 5.41
N LEU A 122 -2.84 -7.36 6.44
CA LEU A 122 -2.53 -6.90 7.79
C LEU A 122 -1.91 -8.03 8.61
N PRO A 123 -0.68 -7.86 9.13
CA PRO A 123 -0.07 -8.86 9.99
C PRO A 123 -0.80 -8.95 11.33
N ASP A 124 -1.27 -10.15 11.66
CA ASP A 124 -1.91 -10.45 12.93
C ASP A 124 -1.08 -10.04 14.16
N PRO A 125 0.26 -10.18 14.19
CA PRO A 125 1.05 -9.75 15.35
C PRO A 125 1.02 -8.24 15.60
N LEU A 126 1.00 -7.42 14.55
CA LEU A 126 0.98 -5.95 14.67
C LEU A 126 -0.39 -5.44 15.07
N THR A 127 -1.46 -6.01 14.52
CA THR A 127 -2.82 -5.68 14.94
C THR A 127 -3.07 -6.08 16.39
N LEU A 128 -2.55 -7.24 16.81
CA LEU A 128 -2.57 -7.66 18.21
C LEU A 128 -1.75 -6.71 19.10
N ALA A 129 -0.56 -6.28 18.66
CA ALA A 129 0.24 -5.31 19.40
C ALA A 129 -0.53 -4.00 19.62
N ALA A 130 -1.22 -3.49 18.61
CA ALA A 130 -2.08 -2.32 18.75
C ALA A 130 -3.20 -2.55 19.79
N ALA A 131 -3.87 -3.71 19.74
CA ALA A 131 -4.91 -4.07 20.70
C ALA A 131 -4.37 -4.19 22.14
N LEU A 132 -3.21 -4.84 22.33
CA LEU A 132 -2.56 -5.00 23.63
C LEU A 132 -2.12 -3.67 24.23
N LEU A 133 -1.58 -2.76 23.42
CA LEU A 133 -1.24 -1.42 23.89
C LEU A 133 -2.50 -0.64 24.30
N GLY A 134 -3.64 -0.85 23.63
CA GLY A 134 -4.92 -0.25 24.00
C GLY A 134 -5.45 -0.80 25.33
N ALA A 135 -5.39 -2.13 25.51
CA ALA A 135 -5.74 -2.76 26.78
C ALA A 135 -4.83 -2.30 27.92
N LEU A 136 -3.52 -2.15 27.66
CA LEU A 136 -2.57 -1.60 28.62
C LEU A 136 -2.91 -0.15 28.99
N MET A 137 -3.23 0.69 27.99
CA MET A 137 -3.66 2.06 28.22
C MET A 137 -4.88 2.10 29.15
N VAL A 138 -5.92 1.33 28.84
CA VAL A 138 -7.12 1.22 29.68
C VAL A 138 -6.78 0.77 31.10
N ALA A 139 -5.94 -0.26 31.26
CA ALA A 139 -5.56 -0.78 32.57
C ALA A 139 -4.76 0.24 33.41
N THR A 140 -3.94 1.07 32.77
CA THR A 140 -3.06 2.03 33.48
C THR A 140 -3.68 3.39 33.70
N THR A 141 -4.52 3.88 32.78
CA THR A 141 -5.01 5.27 32.81
C THR A 141 -6.52 5.41 32.92
N ARG A 142 -7.30 4.43 32.44
CA ARG A 142 -8.77 4.48 32.45
C ARG A 142 -9.41 3.18 32.98
N PRO A 143 -9.06 2.74 34.20
CA PRO A 143 -9.57 1.48 34.73
C PRO A 143 -11.08 1.48 34.94
N ASN A 144 -11.71 2.65 35.11
CA ASN A 144 -13.16 2.77 35.29
C ASN A 144 -13.95 2.58 33.99
N ASP A 145 -13.34 2.92 32.85
CA ASP A 145 -14.02 2.92 31.54
C ASP A 145 -13.74 1.63 30.74
N TRP A 146 -13.14 0.61 31.39
CA TRP A 146 -12.69 -0.61 30.72
C TRP A 146 -13.79 -1.29 29.88
N LEU A 147 -15.03 -1.20 30.35
CA LEU A 147 -16.18 -1.81 29.69
C LEU A 147 -16.51 -1.06 28.39
N GLU A 148 -16.40 0.27 28.36
CA GLU A 148 -16.61 1.06 27.15
C GLU A 148 -15.58 0.76 26.06
N HIS A 149 -14.32 0.60 26.48
CA HIS A 149 -13.22 0.25 25.59
C HIS A 149 -13.32 -1.20 25.10
N LEU A 150 -13.72 -2.13 25.97
CA LEU A 150 -13.97 -3.52 25.60
C LEU A 150 -15.12 -3.65 24.60
N ILE A 151 -16.25 -2.97 24.86
CA ILE A 151 -17.36 -2.87 23.90
C ILE A 151 -16.85 -2.25 22.60
N GLY A 152 -16.02 -1.20 22.68
CA GLY A 152 -15.40 -0.58 21.50
C GLY A 152 -14.60 -1.59 20.67
N GLY A 153 -13.77 -2.41 21.31
CA GLY A 153 -12.99 -3.43 20.61
C GLY A 153 -13.85 -4.50 19.95
N VAL A 154 -14.84 -5.03 20.68
CA VAL A 154 -15.75 -6.07 20.18
C VAL A 154 -16.66 -5.51 19.09
N ALA A 155 -17.30 -4.37 19.32
CA ALA A 155 -18.18 -3.72 18.35
C ALA A 155 -17.42 -3.30 17.10
N GLY A 156 -16.21 -2.75 17.23
CA GLY A 156 -15.35 -2.39 16.10
C GLY A 156 -15.07 -3.59 15.20
N TYR A 157 -14.70 -4.73 15.77
CA TYR A 157 -14.50 -5.96 15.00
C TYR A 157 -15.79 -6.45 14.36
N LEU A 158 -16.87 -6.55 15.14
CA LEU A 158 -18.15 -7.11 14.68
C LEU A 158 -18.80 -6.28 13.57
N VAL A 159 -18.72 -4.95 13.62
CA VAL A 159 -19.35 -4.08 12.61
C VAL A 159 -18.77 -4.35 11.23
N LEU A 160 -17.44 -4.31 11.08
CA LEU A 160 -16.82 -4.57 9.77
C LEU A 160 -16.94 -6.04 9.37
N PHE A 161 -16.86 -6.97 10.32
CA PHE A 161 -17.05 -8.39 10.06
C PHE A 161 -18.46 -8.71 9.53
N LEU A 162 -19.49 -8.07 10.08
CA LEU A 162 -20.87 -8.22 9.60
C LEU A 162 -21.04 -7.61 8.21
N VAL A 163 -20.50 -6.41 7.98
CA VAL A 163 -20.52 -5.76 6.66
C VAL A 163 -19.82 -6.62 5.62
N GLU A 164 -18.63 -7.14 5.92
CA GLU A 164 -17.88 -8.07 5.07
C GLU A 164 -18.72 -9.32 4.76
N THR A 165 -19.28 -9.96 5.77
CA THR A 165 -20.07 -11.20 5.60
C THR A 165 -21.32 -10.97 4.75
N VAL A 166 -22.03 -9.86 4.96
CA VAL A 166 -23.21 -9.49 4.17
C VAL A 166 -22.80 -9.17 2.73
N TYR A 167 -21.72 -8.41 2.54
CA TYR A 167 -21.21 -8.07 1.22
C TYR A 167 -20.79 -9.32 0.45
N LEU A 168 -20.07 -10.24 1.09
CA LEU A 168 -19.64 -11.52 0.52
C LEU A 168 -20.84 -12.35 0.08
N ARG A 169 -21.90 -12.44 0.90
CA ARG A 169 -23.13 -13.16 0.54
C ARG A 169 -23.88 -12.53 -0.63
N LEU A 170 -23.90 -11.21 -0.75
CA LEU A 170 -24.65 -10.50 -1.80
C LEU A 170 -23.90 -10.43 -3.13
N ARG A 171 -22.57 -10.26 -3.11
CA ARG A 171 -21.74 -10.04 -4.30
C ARG A 171 -20.88 -11.24 -4.69
N GLY A 172 -20.77 -12.24 -3.83
CA GLY A 172 -19.93 -13.42 -4.04
C GLY A 172 -18.43 -13.10 -4.13
N ARG A 173 -18.00 -11.95 -3.61
CA ARG A 173 -16.61 -11.46 -3.64
C ARG A 173 -16.25 -10.87 -2.29
N ASP A 174 -15.02 -11.10 -1.84
CA ASP A 174 -14.47 -10.39 -0.68
C ASP A 174 -14.30 -8.92 -1.03
N GLY A 175 -15.10 -8.06 -0.37
CA GLY A 175 -15.08 -6.62 -0.57
C GLY A 175 -14.19 -5.89 0.43
N LEU A 176 -14.26 -6.28 1.69
CA LEU A 176 -13.56 -5.66 2.81
C LEU A 176 -12.76 -6.76 3.50
N GLY A 177 -11.44 -6.66 3.55
CA GLY A 177 -10.62 -7.76 4.05
C GLY A 177 -10.79 -7.95 5.55
N ARG A 178 -10.85 -9.22 6.01
CA ARG A 178 -10.81 -9.58 7.45
C ARG A 178 -9.76 -8.83 8.28
N GLY A 179 -8.66 -8.39 7.66
CA GLY A 179 -7.63 -7.58 8.31
C GLY A 179 -8.17 -6.24 8.83
N ASP A 180 -9.00 -5.55 8.04
CA ASP A 180 -9.55 -4.24 8.39
C ASP A 180 -10.47 -4.33 9.63
N ALA A 181 -11.24 -5.42 9.74
CA ALA A 181 -12.06 -5.69 10.93
C ALA A 181 -11.21 -5.85 12.20
N LYS A 182 -10.07 -6.54 12.11
CA LYS A 182 -9.13 -6.67 13.24
C LYS A 182 -8.52 -5.33 13.62
N LEU A 183 -8.14 -4.52 12.63
CA LEU A 183 -7.61 -3.18 12.87
C LEU A 183 -8.65 -2.26 13.52
N LEU A 184 -9.90 -2.26 13.05
CA LEU A 184 -10.94 -1.46 13.68
C LEU A 184 -11.23 -1.93 15.11
N GLY A 185 -11.22 -3.24 15.37
CA GLY A 185 -11.31 -3.76 16.74
C GLY A 185 -10.15 -3.30 17.62
N ALA A 186 -8.92 -3.32 17.11
CA ALA A 186 -7.77 -2.79 17.84
C ALA A 186 -7.93 -1.28 18.12
N ILE A 187 -8.34 -0.48 17.13
CA ILE A 187 -8.61 0.96 17.32
C ILE A 187 -9.77 1.17 18.31
N GLY A 188 -10.79 0.33 18.29
CA GLY A 188 -11.93 0.38 19.21
C GLY A 188 -11.53 0.24 20.68
N LEU A 189 -10.51 -0.57 20.99
CA LEU A 189 -9.94 -0.65 22.34
C LEU A 189 -9.27 0.65 22.78
N TRP A 190 -8.78 1.47 21.84
CA TRP A 190 -8.19 2.77 22.15
C TRP A 190 -9.24 3.84 22.32
N VAL A 191 -10.18 3.96 21.38
CA VAL A 191 -11.09 5.11 21.33
C VAL A 191 -12.41 4.88 22.07
N GLY A 192 -12.77 3.64 22.37
CA GLY A 192 -14.06 3.27 22.95
C GLY A 192 -15.19 3.20 21.92
N TRP A 193 -16.33 2.65 22.32
CA TRP A 193 -17.47 2.44 21.41
C TRP A 193 -18.12 3.73 20.91
N THR A 194 -18.12 4.79 21.74
CA THR A 194 -18.73 6.09 21.42
C THR A 194 -18.05 6.78 20.24
N ARG A 195 -16.76 6.54 20.03
CA ARG A 195 -15.95 7.16 18.97
C ARG A 195 -15.74 6.27 17.74
N LEU A 196 -16.21 5.03 17.76
CA LEU A 196 -16.16 4.16 16.58
C LEU A 196 -16.84 4.75 15.34
N PRO A 197 -18.01 5.42 15.44
CA PRO A 197 -18.64 6.05 14.27
C PRO A 197 -17.76 7.13 13.64
N ASP A 198 -17.05 7.92 14.45
CA ASP A 198 -16.12 8.96 13.99
C ASP A 198 -14.99 8.33 13.17
N VAL A 199 -14.40 7.24 13.67
CA VAL A 199 -13.35 6.50 12.97
C VAL A 199 -13.86 5.99 11.61
N LEU A 200 -15.03 5.36 11.59
CA LEU A 200 -15.61 4.82 10.35
C LEU A 200 -15.92 5.92 9.34
N LEU A 201 -16.49 7.03 9.79
CA LEU A 201 -16.81 8.16 8.94
C LEU A 201 -15.54 8.77 8.35
N LEU A 202 -14.54 9.08 9.19
CA LEU A 202 -13.26 9.63 8.74
C LEU A 202 -12.54 8.69 7.78
N ALA A 203 -12.52 7.38 8.07
CA ALA A 203 -11.88 6.38 7.21
C ALA A 203 -12.59 6.28 5.85
N SER A 204 -13.92 6.22 5.83
CA SER A 204 -14.71 6.18 4.59
C SER A 204 -14.56 7.45 3.76
N LEU A 205 -14.54 8.62 4.41
CA LEU A 205 -14.45 9.91 3.73
C LEU A 205 -13.07 10.10 3.11
N THR A 206 -12.01 9.87 3.89
CA THR A 206 -10.64 9.99 3.41
C THR A 206 -10.33 8.95 2.34
N GLY A 207 -10.77 7.70 2.52
CA GLY A 207 -10.64 6.65 1.51
C GLY A 207 -11.39 6.97 0.21
N LEU A 208 -12.62 7.50 0.30
CA LEU A 208 -13.40 7.91 -0.86
C LEU A 208 -12.72 9.08 -1.60
N LEU A 209 -12.28 10.11 -0.89
CA LEU A 209 -11.57 11.24 -1.48
C LEU A 209 -10.27 10.80 -2.17
N ALA A 210 -9.54 9.88 -1.57
CA ALA A 210 -8.34 9.30 -2.17
C ALA A 210 -8.66 8.49 -3.43
N ALA A 211 -9.72 7.68 -3.42
CA ALA A 211 -10.14 6.93 -4.60
C ALA A 211 -10.57 7.85 -5.75
N LEU A 212 -11.34 8.91 -5.45
CA LEU A 212 -11.78 9.90 -6.44
C LEU A 212 -10.62 10.70 -7.03
N THR A 213 -9.66 11.13 -6.20
CA THR A 213 -8.48 11.87 -6.67
C THR A 213 -7.57 10.98 -7.51
N ALA A 214 -7.35 9.73 -7.10
CA ALA A 214 -6.59 8.76 -7.87
C ALA A 214 -7.22 8.49 -9.25
N ASN A 215 -8.54 8.34 -9.32
CA ASN A 215 -9.27 8.16 -10.59
C ASN A 215 -9.05 9.33 -11.55
N ARG A 216 -9.21 10.57 -11.05
CA ARG A 216 -9.04 11.79 -11.85
C ARG A 216 -7.61 11.96 -12.37
N LEU A 217 -6.61 11.67 -11.54
CA LEU A 217 -5.20 11.87 -11.88
C LEU A 217 -4.65 10.75 -12.78
N LEU A 218 -5.04 9.50 -12.54
CA LEU A 218 -4.51 8.35 -13.26
C LEU A 218 -5.30 8.01 -14.53
N LYS A 219 -6.44 8.68 -14.78
CA LYS A 219 -7.36 8.42 -15.90
C LYS A 219 -7.69 6.93 -16.09
N LYS A 220 -7.61 6.16 -15.00
CA LYS A 220 -7.95 4.75 -14.98
C LYS A 220 -9.39 4.66 -14.58
N GLU A 221 -10.23 4.05 -15.42
CA GLU A 221 -11.57 3.69 -14.99
C GLU A 221 -11.46 2.79 -13.76
N LEU A 222 -11.98 3.27 -12.64
CA LEU A 222 -12.15 2.48 -11.44
C LEU A 222 -13.17 1.38 -11.75
N SER A 223 -12.71 0.27 -12.31
CA SER A 223 -13.51 -0.94 -12.30
C SER A 223 -13.73 -1.31 -10.83
N ALA A 224 -14.96 -1.66 -10.48
CA ALA A 224 -15.37 -2.15 -9.16
C ALA A 224 -14.60 -3.42 -8.70
N SER A 225 -13.69 -3.93 -9.53
CA SER A 225 -12.77 -5.03 -9.27
C SER A 225 -11.37 -4.59 -8.82
N THR A 226 -11.07 -3.30 -8.72
CA THR A 226 -9.76 -2.84 -8.24
C THR A 226 -9.74 -2.90 -6.72
N PRO A 227 -8.88 -3.72 -6.10
CA PRO A 227 -8.78 -3.78 -4.65
C PRO A 227 -8.26 -2.44 -4.12
N VAL A 228 -8.99 -1.84 -3.17
CA VAL A 228 -8.62 -0.59 -2.52
C VAL A 228 -8.12 -0.91 -1.11
N ALA A 229 -6.88 -0.50 -0.80
CA ALA A 229 -6.32 -0.59 0.55
C ALA A 229 -7.10 0.35 1.50
N PHE A 230 -7.98 -0.20 2.34
CA PHE A 230 -8.74 0.58 3.31
C PHE A 230 -7.94 0.81 4.62
N GLY A 231 -6.98 -0.06 4.92
CA GLY A 231 -6.16 -0.03 6.13
C GLY A 231 -5.45 1.31 6.40
N PRO A 232 -4.80 1.98 5.43
CA PRO A 232 -4.15 3.26 5.66
C PRO A 232 -5.11 4.36 6.09
N TRP A 233 -6.32 4.38 5.51
CA TRP A 233 -7.35 5.36 5.84
C TRP A 233 -7.96 5.08 7.21
N LEU A 234 -8.11 3.80 7.55
CA LEU A 234 -8.55 3.36 8.87
C LEU A 234 -7.52 3.70 9.96
N ALA A 235 -6.23 3.48 9.68
CA ALA A 235 -5.13 3.85 10.57
C ALA A 235 -5.06 5.38 10.79
N LEU A 236 -5.20 6.16 9.71
CA LEU A 236 -5.25 7.61 9.80
C LEU A 236 -6.45 8.09 10.63
N ALA A 237 -7.63 7.55 10.38
CA ALA A 237 -8.84 7.87 11.11
C ALA A 237 -8.73 7.51 12.60
N GLY A 238 -8.19 6.33 12.93
CA GLY A 238 -7.93 5.92 14.31
C GLY A 238 -6.98 6.86 15.04
N TRP A 239 -5.90 7.31 14.37
CA TRP A 239 -4.97 8.29 14.94
C TRP A 239 -5.65 9.64 15.21
N ILE A 240 -6.41 10.14 14.24
CA ILE A 240 -7.12 11.42 14.36
C ILE A 240 -8.18 11.33 15.47
N SER A 241 -9.01 10.29 15.50
CA SER A 241 -10.06 10.12 16.52
C SER A 241 -9.50 9.92 17.94
N TRP A 242 -8.29 9.36 18.07
CA TRP A 242 -7.60 9.27 19.35
C TRP A 242 -7.17 10.66 19.86
N LEU A 243 -6.61 11.50 18.98
CA LEU A 243 -6.06 12.81 19.37
C LEU A 243 -7.11 13.94 19.41
N ALA A 244 -8.08 13.95 18.50
CA ALA A 244 -9.01 15.05 18.32
C ALA A 244 -10.13 15.09 19.36
N GLY A 245 -10.29 14.03 20.16
CA GLY A 245 -11.46 13.88 21.04
C GLY A 245 -12.74 13.56 20.27
N PRO A 246 -13.92 13.60 20.93
CA PRO A 246 -15.21 13.32 20.28
C PRO A 246 -15.51 14.38 19.20
N LEU A 247 -15.70 13.94 17.95
CA LEU A 247 -16.01 14.83 16.82
C LEU A 247 -17.51 14.88 16.53
N LEU A 248 -18.20 13.73 16.54
CA LEU A 248 -19.63 13.68 16.20
C LEU A 248 -20.55 13.66 17.42
N VAL A 249 -20.13 13.02 18.51
CA VAL A 249 -20.96 12.91 19.72
C VAL A 249 -20.39 13.84 20.79
N PRO A 250 -21.04 14.99 21.08
CA PRO A 250 -20.62 15.84 22.18
C PRO A 250 -20.70 15.08 23.49
N SER A 251 -19.67 15.18 24.33
CA SER A 251 -19.64 14.61 25.67
C SER A 251 -20.75 15.25 26.52
N VAL A 252 -21.81 14.49 26.78
CA VAL A 252 -22.88 14.84 27.73
C VAL A 252 -22.44 14.63 29.17
#